data_AF-G0MGC7-F1
#
_entry.id   AF-G0MGC7-F1
#
_cell.length_a   1.000
_cell.length_b   1.000
_cell.length_c   1.000
_cell.angle_alpha   90.00
_cell.angle_beta   90.00
_cell.angle_gamma   90.00
#
_symmetry.space_group_name_H-M   'P 1'
#
loop_
_entity.id
_entity.type
_entity.pdbx_description
1 polymer ?
#
loop_
_entity_poly.entity_id
_entity_poly.type
_entity_poly.pdbx_seq_one_letter_code
_entity_poly.pdbx_strand_id
1 'polypeptide(L)'
;MTVYFVQTAPLEIESQILAECSDLIISTADFFEHHYLKYGTLPNVPMFTHKWLSHLIPRLSAHRIPLTEKHIIGSAYFTFEFRFKFPGCCRNMFYFPKPRMEEKEEPKEEMMMMEEEEEPVEEPKKEQNGDAFWDNNNFIF
;
A
#
# COMPACT_ATOMS: atom_id res chain seq x y z
N MET A 1 -0.05 37.94 31.29
CA MET A 1 -0.03 37.66 29.83
C MET A 1 -0.64 36.27 29.67
N THR A 2 -1.90 36.19 29.28
CA THR A 2 -2.64 34.92 29.18
C THR A 2 -2.37 34.35 27.81
N VAL A 3 -1.65 33.22 27.74
CA VAL A 3 -1.38 32.52 26.48
C VAL A 3 -2.54 31.56 26.25
N TYR A 4 -3.34 31.83 25.22
CA TYR A 4 -4.40 30.93 24.79
C TYR A 4 -3.80 29.88 23.87
N PHE A 5 -3.82 28.61 24.29
CA PHE A 5 -3.52 27.49 23.40
C PHE A 5 -4.80 27.14 22.64
N VAL A 6 -4.83 27.49 21.35
CA VAL A 6 -5.86 27.00 20.44
C VAL A 6 -5.55 25.54 20.16
N GLN A 7 -6.41 24.64 20.64
CA GLN A 7 -6.31 23.22 20.35
C GLN A 7 -6.74 23.01 18.89
N THR A 8 -5.78 22.71 18.01
CA THR A 8 -6.05 22.43 16.59
C THR A 8 -6.90 21.17 16.44
N ALA A 9 -7.82 21.19 15.48
CA ALA A 9 -8.71 20.05 15.26
C ALA A 9 -7.90 18.84 14.71
N PRO A 10 -8.29 17.59 15.03
CA PRO A 10 -7.55 16.40 14.59
C PRO A 10 -7.30 16.31 13.07
N LEU A 11 -8.26 16.78 12.26
CA LEU A 11 -8.18 16.82 10.79
C LEU A 11 -7.12 17.82 10.26
N GLU A 12 -6.91 18.92 10.99
CA GLU A 12 -5.90 19.92 10.63
C GLU A 12 -4.49 19.40 10.91
N ILE A 13 -4.32 18.62 11.98
CA ILE A 13 -3.04 18.03 12.37
C ILE A 13 -2.59 16.97 11.37
N GLU A 14 -3.51 16.09 10.93
CA GLU A 14 -3.21 15.11 9.88
C GLU A 14 -2.78 15.80 8.58
N SER A 15 -3.54 16.81 8.16
CA SER A 15 -3.23 17.60 6.96
C SER A 15 -1.85 18.27 7.06
N GLN A 16 -1.51 18.79 8.24
CA GLN A 16 -0.20 19.38 8.51
C GLN A 16 0.93 18.34 8.42
N ILE A 17 0.76 17.16 9.01
CA ILE A 17 1.75 16.08 8.95
C ILE A 17 1.99 15.63 7.50
N LEU A 18 0.92 15.52 6.70
CA LEU A 18 1.03 15.17 5.28
C LEU A 18 1.72 16.28 4.47
N ALA A 19 1.47 17.56 4.78
CA ALA A 19 2.18 18.69 4.18
C ALA A 19 3.68 18.64 4.50
N GLU A 20 4.06 18.36 5.75
CA GLU A 20 5.46 18.19 6.14
C GLU A 20 6.13 17.00 5.42
N CYS A 21 5.40 15.91 5.19
CA CYS A 21 5.88 14.79 4.38
C CYS A 21 6.15 15.22 2.93
N SER A 22 5.23 15.99 2.34
CA SER A 22 5.36 16.55 1.00
C SER A 22 6.61 17.43 0.87
N ASP A 23 6.78 18.37 1.80
CA ASP A 23 7.93 19.27 1.83
C ASP A 23 9.26 18.51 1.93
N LEU A 24 9.27 17.46 2.75
CA LEU A 24 10.43 16.59 2.90
C LEU A 24 10.76 15.82 1.61
N ILE A 25 9.74 15.31 0.90
CA ILE A 25 9.91 14.62 -0.39
C ILE A 25 10.50 15.57 -1.42
N ILE A 26 9.92 16.77 -1.56
CA ILE A 26 10.34 17.77 -2.55
C ILE A 26 11.77 18.23 -2.26
N SER A 27 12.06 18.64 -1.02
CA SER A 27 13.40 19.12 -0.65
C SER A 27 14.49 18.06 -0.81
N THR A 28 14.18 16.80 -0.53
CA THR A 28 15.11 15.68 -0.75
C THR A 28 15.32 15.42 -2.24
N ALA A 29 14.26 15.48 -3.06
CA ALA A 29 14.37 15.35 -4.51
C ALA A 29 15.17 16.50 -5.16
N ASP A 30 14.97 17.74 -4.69
CA ASP A 30 15.73 18.92 -5.13
C ASP A 30 17.22 18.76 -4.82
N PHE A 31 17.55 18.23 -3.64
CA PHE A 31 18.94 17.92 -3.28
C PHE A 31 19.55 16.88 -4.23
N PHE A 32 18.82 15.79 -4.52
CA PHE A 32 19.27 14.77 -5.47
C PHE A 32 19.50 15.33 -6.87
N GLU A 33 18.55 16.13 -7.37
CA GLU A 33 18.66 16.80 -8.68
C GLU A 33 19.89 17.70 -8.73
N HIS A 34 20.06 18.58 -7.74
CA HIS A 34 21.19 19.51 -7.70
C HIS A 34 22.53 18.77 -7.62
N HIS A 35 22.63 17.75 -6.76
CA HIS A 35 23.85 16.97 -6.62
C HIS A 35 24.19 16.22 -7.91
N TYR A 36 23.20 15.56 -8.52
CA TYR A 36 23.40 14.81 -9.75
C TYR A 36 23.83 15.72 -10.91
N LEU A 37 23.19 16.89 -11.07
CA LEU A 37 23.57 17.88 -12.09
C LEU A 37 24.98 18.43 -11.90
N LYS A 38 25.43 18.56 -10.64
CA LYS A 38 26.75 19.13 -10.32
C LYS A 38 27.89 18.12 -10.37
N TYR A 39 27.65 16.88 -9.94
CA TYR A 39 28.69 15.87 -9.74
C TYR A 39 28.54 14.63 -10.63
N GLY A 40 27.41 14.47 -11.34
CA GLY A 40 27.13 13.33 -12.21
C GLY A 40 26.87 12.01 -11.46
N THR A 41 26.71 12.06 -10.13
CA THR A 41 26.54 10.88 -9.27
C THR A 41 25.33 11.02 -8.36
N LEU A 42 24.65 9.90 -8.12
CA LEU A 42 23.54 9.84 -7.18
C LEU A 42 24.10 9.93 -5.75
N PRO A 43 23.73 10.96 -4.96
CA PRO A 43 24.20 11.06 -3.60
C PRO A 43 23.47 10.08 -2.68
N ASN A 44 24.03 9.87 -1.50
CA ASN A 44 23.29 9.28 -0.39
C ASN A 44 22.19 10.23 0.11
N VAL A 45 21.22 9.68 0.83
CA VAL A 45 20.17 10.46 1.50
C VAL A 45 20.82 11.52 2.42
N PRO A 46 20.45 12.80 2.30
CA PRO A 46 21.11 13.85 3.05
C PRO A 46 20.73 13.79 4.54
N MET A 47 21.66 14.21 5.40
CA MET A 47 21.49 14.16 6.87
C MET A 47 20.26 14.93 7.37
N PHE A 48 19.85 16.00 6.69
CA PHE A 48 18.65 16.75 7.08
C PHE A 48 17.39 15.90 6.94
N THR A 49 17.33 15.02 5.93
CA THR A 49 16.20 14.11 5.70
C THR A 49 16.06 13.12 6.85
N HIS A 50 17.16 12.50 7.28
CA HIS A 50 17.14 11.59 8.43
C HIS A 50 16.73 12.30 9.74
N LYS A 51 17.22 13.53 9.96
CA LYS A 51 16.81 14.32 11.13
C LYS A 51 15.31 14.60 11.11
N TRP A 52 14.76 15.04 9.98
CA TRP A 52 13.32 15.28 9.85
C TRP A 52 12.50 14.01 10.03
N LEU A 53 12.91 12.89 9.44
CA LEU A 53 12.24 11.60 9.60
C LEU A 53 12.19 11.15 11.07
N SER A 54 13.24 11.39 11.85
CA SER A 54 13.26 11.05 13.27
C SER A 54 12.16 11.75 14.09
N HIS A 55 11.67 12.90 13.63
CA HIS A 55 10.55 13.62 14.24
C HIS A 55 9.20 13.31 13.57
N LEU A 56 9.20 13.07 12.27
CA LEU A 56 7.98 12.90 11.48
C LEU A 56 7.39 11.48 11.61
N ILE A 57 8.22 10.45 11.66
CA ILE A 57 7.77 9.05 11.77
C ILE A 57 6.99 8.79 13.07
N PRO A 58 7.43 9.26 14.26
CA PRO A 58 6.63 9.13 15.48
C PRO A 58 5.28 9.83 15.39
N ARG A 59 5.19 11.00 14.72
CA ARG A 59 3.94 11.73 14.52
C ARG A 59 2.99 10.98 13.58
N LEU A 60 3.51 10.46 12.47
CA LEU A 60 2.74 9.60 11.56
C LEU A 60 2.13 8.40 12.31
N SER A 61 2.93 7.74 13.15
CA SER A 61 2.48 6.62 13.98
C SER A 61 1.42 7.03 15.00
N ALA A 62 1.60 8.16 15.69
CA ALA A 62 0.63 8.69 16.66
C ALA A 62 -0.73 8.98 16.02
N HIS A 63 -0.75 9.40 14.76
CA HIS A 63 -1.96 9.70 14.00
C HIS A 63 -2.44 8.53 13.11
N ARG A 64 -1.86 7.34 13.24
CA ARG A 64 -2.20 6.13 12.45
C ARG A 64 -2.13 6.33 10.94
N ILE A 65 -1.24 7.20 10.47
CA ILE A 65 -0.99 7.42 9.04
C ILE A 65 0.01 6.34 8.59
N PRO A 66 -0.34 5.42 7.67
CA PRO A 66 0.53 4.29 7.34
C PRO A 66 1.59 4.64 6.29
N LEU A 67 2.38 5.67 6.61
CA LEU A 67 3.57 6.06 5.88
C LEU A 67 4.83 5.60 6.63
N THR A 68 5.81 5.14 5.88
CA THR A 68 7.09 4.67 6.42
C THR A 68 8.21 5.52 5.86
N GLU A 69 9.38 5.46 6.50
CA GLU A 69 10.60 6.10 5.98
C GLU A 69 10.89 5.67 4.53
N LYS A 70 10.70 4.37 4.22
CA LYS A 70 10.89 3.84 2.86
C LYS A 70 9.92 4.47 1.86
N HIS A 71 8.67 4.70 2.27
CA HIS A 71 7.69 5.38 1.41
C HIS A 71 8.13 6.81 1.10
N ILE A 72 8.59 7.57 2.10
CA ILE A 72 9.01 8.96 1.94
C ILE A 72 10.28 9.05 1.08
N ILE A 73 11.33 8.31 1.44
CA ILE A 73 12.61 8.32 0.70
C ILE A 73 12.42 7.79 -0.73
N GLY A 74 11.68 6.69 -0.90
CA GLY A 74 11.39 6.12 -2.21
C GLY A 74 10.64 7.10 -3.11
N SER A 75 9.71 7.87 -2.54
CA SER A 75 8.98 8.90 -3.27
C SER A 75 9.86 10.07 -3.70
N ALA A 76 10.84 10.45 -2.87
CA ALA A 76 11.83 11.47 -3.23
C ALA A 76 12.72 11.00 -4.40
N TYR A 77 13.20 9.76 -4.37
CA TYR A 77 13.97 9.18 -5.49
C TYR A 77 13.15 9.10 -6.77
N PHE A 78 11.91 8.62 -6.69
CA PHE A 78 11.03 8.56 -7.84
C PHE A 78 10.78 9.95 -8.43
N THR A 79 10.54 10.95 -7.58
CA THR A 79 10.31 12.34 -7.99
C THR A 79 11.55 12.91 -8.69
N PHE A 80 12.75 12.67 -8.14
CA PHE A 80 14.01 13.02 -8.78
C PHE A 80 14.16 12.37 -10.18
N GLU A 81 14.00 11.05 -10.27
CA GLU A 81 14.11 10.30 -11.53
C GLU A 81 13.11 10.79 -12.59
N PHE A 82 11.89 11.09 -12.16
CA PHE A 82 10.86 11.62 -13.03
C PHE A 82 11.23 13.00 -13.57
N ARG A 83 11.64 13.92 -12.70
CA ARG A 83 12.07 15.27 -13.12
C ARG A 83 13.29 15.24 -14.04
N PHE A 84 14.22 14.32 -13.79
CA PHE A 84 15.39 14.13 -14.64
C PHE A 84 15.02 13.65 -16.04
N LYS A 85 14.10 12.68 -16.14
CA LYS A 85 13.60 12.17 -17.44
C LYS A 85 12.68 13.16 -18.17
N PHE A 86 11.97 14.00 -17.42
CA PHE A 86 10.98 14.94 -17.95
C PHE A 86 11.24 16.36 -17.44
N PRO A 87 12.27 17.07 -17.95
CA PRO A 87 12.67 18.39 -17.44
C PRO A 87 11.61 19.48 -17.63
N GLY A 88 10.66 19.29 -18.55
CA GLY A 88 9.52 20.18 -18.76
C GLY A 88 8.34 19.97 -17.81
N CYS A 89 8.41 18.99 -16.89
CA CYS A 89 7.34 18.77 -15.92
C CYS A 89 7.29 19.89 -14.86
N CYS A 90 6.10 20.11 -14.29
CA CYS A 90 5.96 21.04 -13.18
C CYS A 90 6.79 20.52 -11.99
N ARG A 91 7.72 21.34 -11.48
CA ARG A 91 8.59 20.94 -10.35
C ARG A 91 7.80 20.67 -9.07
N ASN A 92 6.60 21.23 -8.93
CA ASN A 92 5.72 20.95 -7.79
C ASN A 92 4.99 19.61 -7.93
N MET A 93 5.17 18.87 -9.02
CA MET A 93 4.65 17.52 -9.19
C MET A 93 5.59 16.54 -8.51
N PHE A 94 5.04 15.75 -7.58
CA PHE A 94 5.75 14.68 -6.89
C PHE A 94 4.81 13.50 -6.70
N TYR A 95 5.40 12.32 -6.56
CA TYR A 95 4.64 11.14 -6.15
C TYR A 95 4.41 11.20 -4.65
N PHE A 96 3.16 11.23 -4.22
CA PHE A 96 2.82 11.04 -2.81
C PHE A 96 2.31 9.61 -2.62
N PRO A 97 2.93 8.83 -1.71
CA PRO A 97 2.50 7.47 -1.45
C PRO A 97 1.09 7.52 -0.84
N LYS A 98 0.07 7.06 -1.57
CA LYS A 98 -1.27 6.90 -0.98
C LYS A 98 -1.25 5.67 -0.06
N PRO A 99 -1.50 5.82 1.24
CA PRO A 99 -1.71 4.66 2.10
C PRO A 99 -2.92 3.86 1.60
N ARG A 100 -2.80 2.53 1.51
CA ARG A 100 -3.97 1.67 1.31
C ARG A 100 -4.81 1.76 2.58
N MET A 101 -6.01 2.31 2.48
CA MET A 101 -6.99 2.13 3.55
C MET A 101 -7.45 0.67 3.47
N GLU A 102 -7.17 -0.10 4.51
CA GLU A 102 -7.81 -1.40 4.68
C GLU A 102 -9.31 -1.12 4.79
N GLU A 103 -10.06 -1.41 3.73
CA GLU A 103 -11.51 -1.51 3.80
C GLU A 103 -11.80 -2.57 4.87
N LYS A 104 -12.40 -2.14 6.00
CA LYS A 104 -12.87 -3.08 7.01
C LYS A 104 -13.88 -3.99 6.31
N GLU A 105 -13.51 -5.24 6.07
CA GLU A 105 -14.46 -6.29 5.70
C GLU A 105 -15.52 -6.34 6.79
N GLU A 106 -16.77 -6.01 6.45
CA GLU A 106 -17.90 -6.21 7.35
C GLU A 106 -17.99 -7.72 7.68
N PRO A 107 -18.21 -8.10 8.95
CA PRO A 107 -18.31 -9.49 9.31
C PRO A 107 -19.50 -10.11 8.59
N LYS A 108 -19.25 -11.12 7.75
CA LYS A 108 -20.30 -11.98 7.22
C LYS A 108 -20.98 -12.66 8.40
N GLU A 109 -22.22 -12.26 8.69
CA GLU A 109 -23.14 -13.07 9.49
C GLU A 109 -23.35 -14.40 8.76
N GLU A 110 -22.50 -15.39 9.03
CA GLU A 110 -22.79 -16.77 8.68
C GLU A 110 -23.95 -17.23 9.57
N MET A 111 -25.10 -17.27 8.91
CA MET A 111 -26.38 -17.77 9.37
C MET A 111 -26.21 -19.13 10.04
N MET A 112 -26.67 -19.24 11.29
CA MET A 112 -26.87 -20.53 11.96
C MET A 112 -27.87 -21.36 11.13
N MET A 113 -27.40 -22.38 10.43
CA MET A 113 -28.24 -23.44 9.91
C MET A 113 -28.19 -24.58 10.92
N MET A 114 -29.29 -24.78 11.64
CA MET A 114 -29.54 -26.01 12.40
C MET A 114 -29.56 -27.18 11.41
N GLU A 115 -28.64 -28.13 11.55
CA GLU A 115 -28.74 -29.41 10.87
C GLU A 115 -29.80 -30.25 11.61
N GLU A 116 -30.95 -30.47 10.96
CA GLU A 116 -31.91 -31.49 11.36
C GLU A 116 -31.35 -32.88 11.01
N GLU A 117 -31.34 -33.77 11.99
CA GLU A 117 -30.97 -35.18 11.85
C GLU A 117 -31.99 -35.92 10.96
N GLU A 118 -31.55 -36.47 9.82
CA GLU A 118 -32.32 -37.48 9.08
C GLU A 118 -31.74 -38.88 9.34
N GLU A 119 -32.59 -39.77 9.86
CA GLU A 119 -32.32 -41.19 10.12
C GLU A 119 -32.10 -42.01 8.82
N PRO A 120 -31.30 -43.10 8.87
CA PRO A 120 -30.96 -43.88 7.68
C PRO A 120 -32.04 -44.92 7.33
N VAL A 121 -32.45 -44.96 6.06
CA VAL A 121 -33.27 -46.07 5.51
C VAL A 121 -32.36 -47.05 4.75
N GLU A 122 -32.22 -48.24 5.32
CA GLU A 122 -31.67 -49.47 4.73
C GLU A 122 -32.58 -49.98 3.59
N GLU A 123 -32.08 -50.33 2.40
CA GLU A 123 -31.73 -51.69 1.90
C GLU A 123 -31.96 -51.69 0.34
N PRO A 124 -31.63 -52.73 -0.46
CA PRO A 124 -30.59 -53.76 -0.37
C PRO A 124 -29.74 -53.88 -1.67
N LYS A 125 -28.62 -54.63 -1.58
CA LYS A 125 -27.74 -55.02 -2.69
C LYS A 125 -28.19 -56.31 -3.39
N LYS A 126 -27.97 -56.38 -4.72
CA LYS A 126 -27.63 -57.51 -5.64
C LYS A 126 -28.21 -57.17 -7.02
N GLU A 127 -27.60 -57.37 -8.19
CA GLU A 127 -26.82 -58.47 -8.79
C GLU A 127 -25.85 -57.86 -9.85
N GLN A 128 -24.54 -58.11 -9.82
CA GLN A 128 -23.79 -59.12 -10.59
C GLN A 128 -24.10 -59.33 -12.09
N ASN A 129 -23.01 -59.17 -12.87
CA ASN A 129 -22.62 -59.85 -14.12
C ASN A 129 -23.03 -59.25 -15.47
N GLY A 130 -22.02 -59.15 -16.35
CA GLY A 130 -22.22 -59.40 -17.78
C GLY A 130 -21.45 -58.51 -18.74
N ASP A 131 -20.20 -58.88 -19.01
CA ASP A 131 -19.58 -59.02 -20.33
C ASP A 131 -19.42 -57.87 -21.34
N ALA A 132 -18.15 -57.81 -21.81
CA ALA A 132 -17.69 -57.69 -23.19
C ALA A 132 -17.76 -56.31 -23.90
N PHE A 133 -16.67 -55.72 -24.41
CA PHE A 133 -15.71 -56.11 -25.47
C PHE A 133 -16.01 -55.36 -26.79
N TRP A 134 -14.94 -54.90 -27.47
CA TRP A 134 -14.85 -54.25 -28.80
C TRP A 134 -15.19 -52.73 -28.83
N ASP A 135 -14.49 -51.84 -29.53
CA ASP A 135 -13.18 -51.81 -30.17
C ASP A 135 -12.95 -50.39 -30.71
N ASN A 136 -11.69 -50.04 -30.97
CA ASN A 136 -11.16 -49.12 -31.99
C ASN A 136 -12.10 -48.21 -32.81
N ASN A 137 -11.78 -46.91 -32.84
CA ASN A 137 -11.36 -46.14 -34.03
C ASN A 137 -11.24 -44.64 -33.62
N ASN A 138 -10.05 -44.04 -33.53
CA ASN A 138 -9.16 -43.55 -34.60
C ASN A 138 -9.76 -42.40 -35.45
N PHE A 139 -8.89 -41.41 -35.77
CA PHE A 139 -9.07 -40.12 -36.50
C PHE A 139 -9.32 -38.89 -35.60
N ILE A 140 -8.34 -37.99 -35.36
CA ILE A 140 -7.60 -37.05 -36.28
C ILE A 140 -8.61 -36.13 -36.98
N PHE A 141 -8.63 -34.80 -36.76
CA PHE A 141 -7.54 -33.81 -36.78
C PHE A 141 -7.53 -32.87 -35.58
#